data_AF-A0ABD2IQE9-F1
#
_entry.id   AF-A0ABD2IQE9-F1
#
_cell.length_a   1.000
_cell.length_b   1.000
_cell.length_c   1.000
_cell.angle_alpha   90.00
_cell.angle_beta   90.00
_cell.angle_gamma   90.00
#
_symmetry.space_group_name_H-M   'P 1'
#
loop_
_entity.id
_entity.type
_entity.pdbx_description
1 polymer ?
#
loop_
_entity_poly.entity_id
_entity_poly.type
_entity_poly.pdbx_seq_one_letter_code
_entity_poly.pdbx_strand_id
1 'polypeptide(L)'
;MASIVDSAKMNNFGIGTVVEPILVNKNASTGGGGRRKKKTLFDIPQAVHAEHPQQQLLSEFADGISPVDAVSMPTATNDCNNNSIEDIQSDRRRGPIDPTNFDHLVRLSELIRSMADLGTLQPEFGIICGSGLGAIADQMEGARILPFSEVPGFPQPSVIGHKGNLVFGRIGGHFCMCLQGRFHPYEHKMDMALCTMPVRLMALLGVRTMIVSNAAGALNGDFQTGDLMVIKDHIFLPGLSGHSPLLGISDPRFGSRFVSLHNAYDKELRKKAMSLGRQMKVPLREGIYVMNSGPQYETAAECSLIARMGGDAVGMSTCHEVTVARQCGMRVFGFSLITNCSSVDSDEPVEVSHDEVLEVAAKGGALASKWMAELIRQISEK
;
A
#
# COMPACT_ATOMS: atom_id res chain seq x y z
N MET A 1 57.45 -26.56 -11.91
CA MET A 1 56.00 -26.81 -12.02
C MET A 1 55.62 -27.85 -10.98
N ALA A 2 55.24 -27.41 -9.78
CA ALA A 2 54.93 -28.25 -8.63
C ALA A 2 53.62 -27.81 -7.95
N SER A 3 53.05 -28.75 -7.18
CA SER A 3 51.83 -28.74 -6.34
C SER A 3 50.51 -29.04 -7.07
N ILE A 4 49.82 -30.19 -6.89
CA ILE A 4 49.26 -30.85 -5.67
C ILE A 4 48.10 -29.98 -5.13
N VAL A 5 46.84 -30.42 -4.94
CA VAL A 5 46.25 -31.46 -4.05
C VAL A 5 44.86 -31.84 -4.64
N ASP A 6 44.51 -33.12 -4.94
CA ASP A 6 43.87 -34.14 -4.07
C ASP A 6 42.59 -33.65 -3.35
N SER A 7 41.52 -34.41 -3.05
CA SER A 7 40.84 -35.62 -3.51
C SER A 7 39.73 -35.88 -2.47
N ALA A 8 38.57 -36.43 -2.85
CA ALA A 8 37.67 -37.27 -2.02
C ALA A 8 36.32 -37.47 -2.73
N LYS A 9 36.11 -38.60 -3.42
CA LYS A 9 35.47 -39.84 -2.91
C LYS A 9 33.99 -39.68 -2.56
N MET A 10 33.17 -40.06 -3.53
CA MET A 10 31.80 -40.54 -3.35
C MET A 10 31.80 -41.84 -2.52
N ASN A 11 30.87 -41.97 -1.58
CA ASN A 11 30.16 -43.23 -1.33
C ASN A 11 28.86 -43.01 -0.54
N ASN A 12 27.80 -43.61 -1.08
CA ASN A 12 26.48 -43.99 -0.56
C ASN A 12 26.20 -43.86 0.94
N PHE A 13 25.02 -43.30 1.24
CA PHE A 13 24.02 -43.92 2.13
C PHE A 13 22.60 -43.59 1.60
N GLY A 14 21.81 -44.64 1.37
CA GLY A 14 20.46 -44.54 0.79
C GLY A 14 19.36 -44.29 1.81
N ILE A 15 18.21 -43.83 1.31
CA ILE A 15 16.90 -44.04 1.91
C ILE A 15 15.94 -44.31 0.75
N GLY A 16 15.30 -45.49 0.77
CA GLY A 16 14.41 -45.96 -0.28
C GLY A 16 13.03 -45.33 -0.20
N THR A 17 12.43 -45.09 -1.37
CA THR A 17 11.00 -44.84 -1.53
C THR A 17 10.40 -46.03 -2.27
N VAL A 18 9.53 -46.75 -1.58
CA VAL A 18 8.69 -47.81 -2.15
C VAL A 18 7.60 -47.11 -2.98
N VAL A 19 7.55 -47.42 -4.28
CA VAL A 19 6.49 -46.99 -5.19
C VAL A 19 5.57 -48.19 -5.38
N GLU A 20 4.37 -48.17 -4.79
CA GLU A 20 3.32 -49.14 -5.13
C GLU A 20 2.55 -48.70 -6.38
N PRO A 21 2.32 -49.58 -7.36
CA PRO A 21 1.49 -49.27 -8.53
C PRO A 21 0.00 -49.44 -8.22
N ILE A 22 -0.80 -48.41 -8.53
CA ILE A 22 -2.26 -48.47 -8.50
C ILE A 22 -2.76 -49.36 -9.65
N LEU A 23 -3.38 -50.49 -9.28
CA LEU A 23 -4.06 -51.41 -10.20
C LEU A 23 -5.30 -50.73 -10.83
N VAL A 24 -5.29 -50.64 -12.16
CA VAL A 24 -6.46 -50.25 -12.97
C VAL A 24 -7.38 -51.46 -13.12
N ASN A 25 -8.57 -51.41 -12.49
CA ASN A 25 -9.59 -52.43 -12.69
C ASN A 25 -10.47 -52.08 -13.90
N LYS A 26 -10.35 -52.87 -14.97
CA LYS A 26 -11.27 -52.89 -16.11
C LYS A 26 -12.37 -53.91 -15.81
N ASN A 27 -13.64 -53.47 -15.77
CA ASN A 27 -14.74 -54.25 -16.33
C ASN A 27 -15.97 -53.39 -16.62
N ALA A 28 -16.61 -53.73 -17.74
CA ALA A 28 -17.62 -52.98 -18.48
C ALA A 28 -19.06 -53.30 -18.05
N SER A 29 -20.01 -52.41 -18.35
CA SER A 29 -21.12 -52.66 -19.31
C SER A 29 -22.27 -51.63 -19.24
N THR A 30 -22.57 -51.05 -20.41
CA THR A 30 -23.90 -50.76 -21.02
C THR A 30 -24.96 -49.89 -20.30
N GLY A 31 -25.42 -48.83 -21.00
CA GLY A 31 -26.84 -48.41 -20.98
C GLY A 31 -27.17 -46.91 -20.99
N GLY A 32 -27.44 -46.35 -22.18
CA GLY A 32 -28.56 -45.44 -22.48
C GLY A 32 -28.70 -44.05 -21.82
N GLY A 33 -28.51 -42.99 -22.62
CA GLY A 33 -29.50 -41.91 -22.82
C GLY A 33 -29.70 -40.80 -21.78
N GLY A 34 -29.31 -39.57 -22.15
CA GLY A 34 -30.16 -38.39 -21.90
C GLY A 34 -29.75 -37.38 -20.81
N ARG A 35 -29.58 -36.12 -21.26
CA ARG A 35 -29.54 -34.82 -20.52
C ARG A 35 -28.30 -34.48 -19.68
N ARG A 36 -27.46 -33.61 -20.27
CA ARG A 36 -26.40 -32.82 -19.62
C ARG A 36 -26.99 -31.96 -18.49
N LYS A 37 -26.59 -32.22 -17.24
CA LYS A 37 -26.66 -31.25 -16.13
C LYS A 37 -25.30 -30.55 -16.00
N LYS A 38 -25.30 -29.22 -15.86
CA LYS A 38 -24.12 -28.40 -15.50
C LYS A 38 -23.53 -28.93 -14.19
N LYS A 39 -22.25 -29.29 -14.17
CA LYS A 39 -21.50 -29.60 -12.94
C LYS A 39 -20.94 -28.29 -12.39
N THR A 40 -21.34 -27.94 -11.18
CA THR A 40 -20.67 -26.96 -10.32
C THR A 40 -19.36 -27.58 -9.81
N LEU A 41 -18.26 -26.85 -9.93
CA LEU A 41 -16.92 -27.32 -9.57
C LEU A 41 -16.59 -26.93 -8.12
N PHE A 42 -17.22 -27.59 -7.15
CA PHE A 42 -16.81 -27.54 -5.74
C PHE A 42 -17.13 -28.89 -5.10
N ASP A 43 -16.16 -29.80 -5.15
CA ASP A 43 -16.08 -30.98 -4.28
C ASP A 43 -14.59 -31.34 -4.14
N ILE A 44 -13.95 -30.80 -3.11
CA ILE A 44 -12.60 -31.21 -2.68
C ILE A 44 -12.81 -32.27 -1.58
N PRO A 45 -12.19 -33.46 -1.66
CA PRO A 45 -12.32 -34.46 -0.59
C PRO A 45 -11.70 -33.95 0.71
N GLN A 46 -12.43 -34.06 1.82
CA GLN A 46 -11.89 -33.83 3.15
C GLN A 46 -10.74 -34.79 3.43
N ALA A 47 -9.54 -34.24 3.64
CA ALA A 47 -8.40 -35.00 4.13
C ALA A 47 -8.59 -35.33 5.61
N VAL A 48 -8.44 -36.61 5.94
CA VAL A 48 -8.53 -37.18 7.28
C VAL A 48 -7.36 -36.66 8.13
N HIS A 49 -7.66 -36.20 9.34
CA HIS A 49 -6.67 -35.75 10.33
C HIS A 49 -5.68 -36.87 10.68
N ALA A 50 -4.40 -36.66 10.32
CA ALA A 50 -3.28 -37.33 10.95
C ALA A 50 -2.56 -36.29 11.82
N GLU A 51 -2.57 -36.50 13.14
CA GLU A 51 -1.85 -35.67 14.11
C GLU A 51 -0.34 -35.83 13.92
N HIS A 52 0.37 -34.74 13.60
CA HIS A 52 1.83 -34.67 13.62
C HIS A 52 2.29 -33.75 14.77
N PRO A 53 3.28 -34.15 15.58
CA PRO A 53 3.67 -33.44 16.79
C PRO A 53 4.59 -32.26 16.44
N GLN A 54 4.01 -31.07 16.27
CA GLN A 54 4.76 -29.80 16.21
C GLN A 54 4.26 -28.76 17.23
N GLN A 55 3.25 -29.09 18.06
CA GLN A 55 2.68 -28.17 19.04
C GLN A 55 3.46 -28.06 20.36
N GLN A 56 4.55 -28.80 20.55
CA GLN A 56 5.34 -28.77 21.80
C GLN A 56 6.62 -27.92 21.75
N LEU A 57 6.98 -27.34 20.60
CA LEU A 57 8.19 -26.51 20.45
C LEU A 57 7.92 -25.00 20.38
N LEU A 58 6.65 -24.58 20.31
CA LEU A 58 6.25 -23.16 20.24
C LEU A 58 5.98 -22.53 21.61
N SER A 59 5.89 -23.32 22.69
CA SER A 59 5.63 -22.82 24.04
C SER A 59 6.89 -22.36 24.79
N GLU A 60 8.10 -22.65 24.28
CA GLU A 60 9.35 -22.25 24.95
C GLU A 60 9.98 -20.96 24.39
N PHE A 61 9.41 -20.37 23.33
CA PHE A 61 9.89 -19.11 22.72
C PHE A 61 8.97 -17.90 22.95
N ALA A 62 7.85 -18.07 23.66
CA ALA A 62 6.84 -17.02 23.83
C ALA A 62 7.13 -16.05 25.00
N ASP A 63 8.01 -16.41 25.92
CA ASP A 63 8.35 -15.59 27.09
C ASP A 63 9.68 -14.86 26.89
N GLY A 64 9.67 -13.78 26.09
CA GLY A 64 10.88 -12.95 25.95
C GLY A 64 10.85 -11.77 24.99
N ILE A 65 9.80 -11.58 24.19
CA ILE A 65 9.75 -10.45 23.23
C ILE A 65 8.95 -9.30 23.86
N SER A 66 9.66 -8.41 24.55
CA SER A 66 9.15 -7.07 24.86
C SER A 66 8.81 -6.34 23.55
N PRO A 67 7.75 -5.50 23.50
CA PRO A 67 7.54 -4.61 22.37
C PRO A 67 8.79 -3.76 22.19
N VAL A 68 9.37 -3.79 21.00
CA VAL A 68 10.40 -2.81 20.61
C VAL A 68 9.77 -1.43 20.67
N ASP A 69 10.27 -0.58 21.55
CA ASP A 69 9.85 0.82 21.66
C ASP A 69 9.93 1.46 20.28
N ALA A 70 8.78 1.95 19.78
CA ALA A 70 8.75 2.75 18.57
C ALA A 70 9.52 4.04 18.86
N VAL A 71 10.74 4.15 18.33
CA VAL A 71 11.48 5.42 18.33
C VAL A 71 10.65 6.41 17.52
N SER A 72 9.98 7.34 18.22
CA SER A 72 9.24 8.41 17.58
C SER A 72 10.21 9.29 16.79
N MET A 73 9.89 9.59 15.53
CA MET A 73 10.65 10.56 14.74
C MET A 73 10.78 11.86 15.55
N PRO A 74 11.98 12.46 15.64
CA PRO A 74 12.11 13.77 16.26
C PRO A 74 11.26 14.77 15.48
N THR A 75 10.29 15.39 16.16
CA THR A 75 9.55 16.52 15.61
C THR A 75 10.51 17.69 15.44
N ALA A 76 10.47 18.40 14.31
CA ALA A 76 11.22 19.63 14.15
C ALA A 76 10.93 20.57 15.35
N THR A 77 11.96 20.86 16.15
CA THR A 77 11.84 21.65 17.37
C THR A 77 11.63 23.13 17.04
N ASN A 78 10.87 23.84 17.88
CA ASN A 78 10.39 25.22 17.73
C ASN A 78 11.47 26.34 17.70
N ASP A 79 12.73 26.04 17.41
CA ASP A 79 13.77 27.08 17.29
C ASP A 79 13.87 27.58 15.84
N CYS A 80 12.83 28.27 15.37
CA CYS A 80 12.86 28.99 14.09
C CYS A 80 12.34 30.42 14.30
N ASN A 81 13.23 31.26 14.82
CA ASN A 81 13.08 32.71 14.80
C ASN A 81 13.52 33.22 13.42
N ASN A 82 12.60 33.85 12.68
CA ASN A 82 12.84 34.77 11.55
C ASN A 82 13.93 34.41 10.53
N ASN A 83 13.78 33.31 9.78
CA ASN A 83 14.52 33.17 8.53
C ASN A 83 13.79 33.96 7.42
N SER A 84 14.48 34.95 6.87
CA SER A 84 13.98 35.83 5.81
C SER A 84 13.89 35.08 4.48
N ILE A 85 13.10 35.60 3.54
CA ILE A 85 12.92 35.05 2.17
C ILE A 85 14.26 34.83 1.43
N GLU A 86 15.35 35.48 1.87
CA GLU A 86 16.71 35.29 1.32
C GLU A 86 17.29 33.90 1.65
N ASP A 87 16.95 33.30 2.79
CA ASP A 87 17.42 31.96 3.17
C ASP A 87 16.78 30.88 2.30
N ILE A 88 15.52 31.05 1.90
CA ILE A 88 14.79 30.17 0.96
C ILE A 88 15.48 30.15 -0.41
N GLN A 89 15.99 31.29 -0.88
CA GLN A 89 16.75 31.38 -2.13
C GLN A 89 18.18 30.83 -1.99
N SER A 90 18.76 30.87 -0.78
CA SER A 90 20.06 30.24 -0.49
C SER A 90 19.95 28.71 -0.48
N ASP A 91 18.81 28.16 -0.06
CA ASP A 91 18.62 26.71 0.08
C ASP A 91 18.43 26.01 -1.28
N ARG A 92 17.91 26.73 -2.28
CA ARG A 92 17.96 26.29 -3.69
C ARG A 92 19.39 26.08 -4.20
N ARG A 93 20.42 26.61 -3.53
CA ARG A 93 21.84 26.42 -3.87
C ARG A 93 22.47 25.21 -3.17
N ARG A 94 21.80 24.58 -2.19
CA ARG A 94 22.31 23.41 -1.45
C ARG A 94 21.97 22.09 -2.14
N GLY A 95 22.50 21.89 -3.35
CA GLY A 95 22.50 20.60 -4.05
C GLY A 95 21.13 19.96 -4.31
N PRO A 96 21.09 18.78 -4.94
CA PRO A 96 19.85 18.02 -5.10
C PRO A 96 19.36 17.46 -3.76
N ILE A 97 18.03 17.42 -3.58
CA ILE A 97 17.40 16.71 -2.44
C ILE A 97 17.60 15.21 -2.65
N ASP A 98 18.05 14.54 -1.58
CA ASP A 98 18.21 13.10 -1.55
C ASP A 98 17.11 12.53 -0.63
N PRO A 99 16.14 11.77 -1.15
CA PRO A 99 15.03 11.24 -0.37
C PRO A 99 15.45 10.18 0.67
N THR A 100 16.71 9.73 0.64
CA THR A 100 17.28 8.79 1.60
C THR A 100 18.07 9.46 2.72
N ASN A 101 18.33 10.77 2.60
CA ASN A 101 19.07 11.55 3.58
C ASN A 101 18.12 12.28 4.54
N PHE A 102 18.21 11.98 5.84
CA PHE A 102 17.31 12.54 6.84
C PHE A 102 17.41 14.08 6.96
N ASP A 103 18.63 14.61 6.94
CA ASP A 103 18.87 16.06 7.10
C ASP A 103 18.35 16.85 5.89
N HIS A 104 18.41 16.28 4.69
CA HIS A 104 17.77 16.85 3.50
C HIS A 104 16.24 16.93 3.66
N LEU A 105 15.62 15.92 4.27
CA LEU A 105 14.17 15.89 4.48
C LEU A 105 13.70 16.80 5.61
N VAL A 106 14.48 16.94 6.69
CA VAL A 106 14.22 17.95 7.74
C VAL A 106 14.20 19.34 7.11
N ARG A 107 15.25 19.68 6.38
CA ARG A 107 15.37 20.97 5.69
C ARG A 107 14.21 21.22 4.73
N LEU A 108 13.85 20.20 3.92
CA LEU A 108 12.72 20.32 3.01
C LEU A 108 11.38 20.47 3.74
N SER A 109 11.20 19.82 4.90
CA SER A 109 9.99 19.97 5.72
C SER A 109 9.84 21.37 6.30
N GLU A 110 10.94 21.99 6.75
CA GLU A 110 10.97 23.38 7.22
C GLU A 110 10.68 24.36 6.08
N LEU A 111 11.24 24.10 4.90
CA LEU A 111 10.96 24.89 3.70
C LEU A 111 9.48 24.80 3.32
N ILE A 112 8.88 23.61 3.29
CA ILE A 112 7.45 23.42 3.03
C ILE A 112 6.61 24.15 4.09
N ARG A 113 6.99 24.08 5.37
CA ARG A 113 6.33 24.80 6.47
C ARG A 113 6.32 26.30 6.22
N SER A 114 7.43 26.87 5.75
CA SER A 114 7.53 28.29 5.40
C SER A 114 6.72 28.64 4.14
N MET A 115 6.88 27.87 3.05
CA MET A 115 6.21 28.11 1.77
C MET A 115 4.67 28.02 1.87
N ALA A 116 4.16 27.13 2.71
CA ALA A 116 2.73 26.97 2.97
C ALA A 116 2.22 27.79 4.18
N ASP A 117 3.04 28.71 4.71
CA ASP A 117 2.71 29.63 5.82
C ASP A 117 2.20 28.92 7.09
N LEU A 118 2.63 27.68 7.35
CA LEU A 118 2.04 26.84 8.41
C LEU A 118 2.29 27.38 9.82
N GLY A 119 3.35 28.18 10.02
CA GLY A 119 3.76 28.63 11.35
C GLY A 119 3.89 27.44 12.31
N THR A 120 3.17 27.50 13.43
CA THR A 120 3.14 26.43 14.45
C THR A 120 2.09 25.34 14.19
N LEU A 121 1.29 25.45 13.13
CA LEU A 121 0.28 24.43 12.81
C LEU A 121 0.94 23.10 12.45
N GLN A 122 0.39 22.01 12.95
CA GLN A 122 0.83 20.64 12.65
C GLN A 122 -0.35 19.85 12.10
N PRO A 123 -0.28 19.31 10.87
CA PRO A 123 -1.32 18.45 10.35
C PRO A 123 -1.38 17.15 11.15
N GLU A 124 -2.57 16.81 11.63
CA GLU A 124 -2.87 15.56 12.35
C GLU A 124 -2.96 14.39 11.35
N PHE A 125 -3.61 14.65 10.21
CA PHE A 125 -3.84 13.68 9.14
C PHE A 125 -3.05 14.01 7.87
N GLY A 126 -2.43 12.98 7.29
CA GLY A 126 -1.84 13.01 5.97
C GLY A 126 -2.69 12.20 5.00
N ILE A 127 -3.10 12.79 3.88
CA ILE A 127 -3.99 12.15 2.90
C ILE A 127 -3.26 12.02 1.58
N ILE A 128 -3.20 10.82 1.01
CA ILE A 128 -2.64 10.59 -0.33
C ILE A 128 -3.77 10.19 -1.27
N CYS A 129 -4.11 11.08 -2.20
CA CYS A 129 -5.19 10.84 -3.15
C CYS A 129 -4.73 9.99 -4.33
N GLY A 130 -5.45 8.92 -4.64
CA GLY A 130 -5.32 8.18 -5.89
C GLY A 130 -6.11 8.83 -7.03
N SER A 131 -6.07 8.20 -8.21
CA SER A 131 -6.85 8.61 -9.38
C SER A 131 -8.33 8.79 -9.03
N GLY A 132 -8.89 9.95 -9.38
CA GLY A 132 -10.28 10.37 -9.13
C GLY A 132 -10.68 10.63 -7.68
N LEU A 133 -9.74 10.55 -6.72
CA LEU A 133 -10.01 10.83 -5.29
C LEU A 133 -9.47 12.18 -4.83
N GLY A 134 -8.93 12.99 -5.75
CA GLY A 134 -8.42 14.34 -5.47
C GLY A 134 -9.47 15.36 -5.04
N ALA A 135 -10.76 15.05 -5.17
CA ALA A 135 -11.87 15.93 -4.76
C ALA A 135 -11.98 16.09 -3.24
N ILE A 136 -11.34 15.23 -2.44
CA ILE A 136 -11.30 15.41 -0.98
C ILE A 136 -10.55 16.68 -0.58
N ALA A 137 -9.53 17.09 -1.35
CA ALA A 137 -8.81 18.33 -1.12
C ALA A 137 -9.72 19.56 -1.29
N ASP A 138 -10.71 19.46 -2.18
CA ASP A 138 -11.68 20.53 -2.44
C ASP A 138 -12.70 20.68 -1.28
N GLN A 139 -12.74 19.73 -0.32
CA GLN A 139 -13.55 19.82 0.91
C GLN A 139 -12.78 20.43 2.10
N MET A 140 -11.51 20.80 1.92
CA MET A 140 -10.69 21.35 3.00
C MET A 140 -10.97 22.83 3.20
N GLU A 141 -11.37 23.20 4.42
CA GLU A 141 -11.63 24.58 4.80
C GLU A 141 -10.32 25.35 5.04
N GLY A 142 -10.24 26.60 4.59
CA GLY A 142 -9.04 27.43 4.74
C GLY A 142 -7.83 26.87 4.00
N ALA A 143 -8.06 26.24 2.84
CA ALA A 143 -7.03 25.53 2.09
C ALA A 143 -5.87 26.44 1.65
N ARG A 144 -4.65 25.96 1.87
CA ARG A 144 -3.39 26.53 1.38
C ARG A 144 -2.80 25.54 0.39
N ILE A 145 -2.56 25.99 -0.83
CA ILE A 145 -2.16 25.14 -1.95
C ILE A 145 -0.72 25.47 -2.30
N LEU A 146 0.15 24.47 -2.22
CA LEU A 146 1.55 24.54 -2.64
C LEU A 146 1.77 23.56 -3.80
N PRO A 147 1.95 24.05 -5.04
CA PRO A 147 2.18 23.19 -6.20
C PRO A 147 3.46 22.35 -6.04
N PHE A 148 3.45 21.10 -6.51
CA PHE A 148 4.64 20.23 -6.50
C PHE A 148 5.81 20.85 -7.27
N SER A 149 5.53 21.66 -8.31
CA SER A 149 6.55 22.41 -9.06
C SER A 149 7.37 23.38 -8.26
N GLU A 150 6.84 23.85 -7.13
CA GLU A 150 7.53 24.83 -6.30
C GLU A 150 8.38 24.16 -5.21
N VAL A 151 8.12 22.88 -4.92
CA VAL A 151 8.80 22.11 -3.87
C VAL A 151 10.08 21.49 -4.43
N PRO A 152 11.28 21.86 -3.95
CA PRO A 152 12.53 21.28 -4.42
C PRO A 152 12.55 19.75 -4.25
N GLY A 153 13.00 19.05 -5.30
CA GLY A 153 13.09 17.59 -5.31
C GLY A 153 11.77 16.86 -5.57
N PHE A 154 10.63 17.54 -5.61
CA PHE A 154 9.37 16.91 -6.01
C PHE A 154 9.36 16.70 -7.53
N PRO A 155 9.01 15.49 -8.02
CA PRO A 155 8.75 15.30 -9.43
C PRO A 155 7.41 15.93 -9.83
N GLN A 156 7.29 16.27 -11.12
CA GLN A 156 5.98 16.57 -11.72
C GLN A 156 5.22 15.26 -11.95
N PRO A 157 3.98 15.10 -11.47
CA PRO A 157 3.15 13.97 -11.83
C PRO A 157 2.90 14.01 -13.33
N SER A 158 3.13 12.90 -14.03
CA SER A 158 2.85 12.80 -15.47
C SER A 158 1.51 12.11 -15.76
N VAL A 159 0.96 11.39 -14.77
CA VAL A 159 -0.32 10.68 -14.87
C VAL A 159 -1.51 11.65 -14.88
N ILE A 160 -2.41 11.46 -15.84
CA ILE A 160 -3.65 12.22 -15.98
C ILE A 160 -4.54 12.02 -14.74
N GLY A 161 -5.12 13.11 -14.22
CA GLY A 161 -5.94 13.10 -13.02
C GLY A 161 -5.20 13.43 -11.72
N HIS A 162 -3.86 13.58 -11.76
CA HIS A 162 -3.05 14.03 -10.63
C HIS A 162 -2.81 15.53 -10.74
N LYS A 163 -3.49 16.36 -9.92
CA LYS A 163 -3.38 17.83 -10.03
C LYS A 163 -2.00 18.37 -9.60
N GLY A 164 -1.27 17.61 -8.77
CA GLY A 164 0.11 17.92 -8.41
C GLY A 164 0.25 19.01 -7.34
N ASN A 165 -0.54 18.93 -6.27
CA ASN A 165 -0.53 19.91 -5.18
C ASN A 165 -0.36 19.27 -3.81
N LEU A 166 0.37 19.96 -2.93
CA LEU A 166 0.25 19.81 -1.48
C LEU A 166 -0.83 20.79 -1.01
N VAL A 167 -1.86 20.27 -0.34
CA VAL A 167 -2.98 21.07 0.17
C VAL A 167 -3.04 20.95 1.69
N PHE A 168 -3.01 22.06 2.39
CA PHE A 168 -3.12 22.13 3.84
C PHE A 168 -4.42 22.84 4.22
N GLY A 169 -5.17 22.34 5.19
CA GLY A 169 -6.50 22.88 5.50
C GLY A 169 -7.24 22.02 6.50
N ARG A 170 -8.51 22.33 6.78
CA ARG A 170 -9.28 21.64 7.83
C ARG A 170 -10.37 20.74 7.29
N ILE A 171 -10.53 19.57 7.89
CA ILE A 171 -11.67 18.67 7.67
C ILE A 171 -12.26 18.32 9.04
N GLY A 172 -13.49 18.79 9.32
CA GLY A 172 -14.14 18.52 10.61
C GLY A 172 -13.37 19.07 11.81
N GLY A 173 -12.71 20.22 11.66
CA GLY A 173 -11.88 20.82 12.70
C GLY A 173 -10.44 20.32 12.74
N HIS A 174 -10.13 19.13 12.22
CA HIS A 174 -8.77 18.59 12.18
C HIS A 174 -7.93 19.28 11.10
N PHE A 175 -6.69 19.62 11.42
CA PHE A 175 -5.78 20.17 10.41
C PHE A 175 -5.14 19.01 9.63
N CYS A 176 -5.22 19.06 8.30
CA CYS A 176 -4.80 17.97 7.41
C CYS A 176 -3.81 18.48 6.37
N MET A 177 -2.93 17.58 5.93
CA MET A 177 -2.09 17.71 4.75
C MET A 177 -2.59 16.70 3.71
N CYS A 178 -2.82 17.13 2.48
CA CYS A 178 -3.34 16.31 1.41
C CYS A 178 -2.45 16.42 0.18
N LEU A 179 -2.02 15.28 -0.36
CA LEU A 179 -1.39 15.18 -1.67
C LEU A 179 -2.49 14.97 -2.71
N GLN A 180 -2.70 15.97 -3.56
CA GLN A 180 -3.65 15.90 -4.67
C GLN A 180 -3.00 15.25 -5.89
N GLY A 181 -2.70 13.97 -5.73
CA GLY A 181 -1.90 13.13 -6.62
C GLY A 181 -0.87 12.33 -5.83
N ARG A 182 -0.15 11.43 -6.50
CA ARG A 182 1.03 10.72 -5.98
C ARG A 182 2.06 10.54 -7.08
N PHE A 183 3.21 10.00 -6.69
CA PHE A 183 4.28 9.59 -7.60
C PHE A 183 4.28 8.08 -7.72
N HIS A 184 4.08 7.54 -8.92
CA HIS A 184 4.13 6.09 -9.09
C HIS A 184 5.57 5.63 -9.40
N PRO A 185 6.04 4.53 -8.82
CA PRO A 185 7.38 4.01 -9.09
C PRO A 185 7.65 3.74 -10.57
N TYR A 186 6.65 3.31 -11.35
CA TYR A 186 6.79 3.09 -12.80
C TYR A 186 7.11 4.38 -13.59
N GLU A 187 6.78 5.57 -13.08
CA GLU A 187 7.14 6.87 -13.69
C GLU A 187 8.61 7.25 -13.40
N HIS A 188 9.22 6.59 -12.41
CA HIS A 188 10.49 7.00 -11.82
C HIS A 188 11.51 5.87 -11.74
N LYS A 189 11.48 4.95 -12.71
CA LYS A 189 12.43 3.82 -12.81
C LYS A 189 12.53 2.99 -11.52
N MET A 190 11.40 2.82 -10.84
CA MET A 190 11.28 2.11 -9.57
C MET A 190 12.04 2.77 -8.39
N ASP A 191 12.30 4.08 -8.45
CA ASP A 191 12.82 4.85 -7.32
C ASP A 191 11.75 5.00 -6.22
N MET A 192 11.69 3.99 -5.34
CA MET A 192 10.74 3.92 -4.23
C MET A 192 11.00 5.00 -3.17
N ALA A 193 12.25 5.43 -3.00
CA ALA A 193 12.59 6.47 -2.02
C ALA A 193 12.04 7.82 -2.44
N LEU A 194 12.18 8.17 -3.73
CA LEU A 194 11.56 9.36 -4.31
C LEU A 194 10.03 9.34 -4.16
N CYS A 195 9.39 8.21 -4.54
CA CYS A 195 7.94 8.10 -4.47
C CYS A 195 7.36 8.18 -3.06
N THR A 196 8.14 7.76 -2.05
CA THR A 196 7.73 7.78 -0.63
C THR A 196 8.24 8.98 0.14
N MET A 197 9.03 9.87 -0.48
CA MET A 197 9.52 11.09 0.16
C MET A 197 8.41 11.92 0.82
N PRO A 198 7.23 12.13 0.20
CA PRO A 198 6.16 12.89 0.85
C PRO A 198 5.65 12.28 2.16
N VAL A 199 5.73 10.95 2.31
CA VAL A 199 5.31 10.26 3.55
C VAL A 199 6.25 10.60 4.71
N ARG A 200 7.55 10.71 4.45
CA ARG A 200 8.52 11.16 5.47
C ARG A 200 8.32 12.63 5.82
N LEU A 201 8.00 13.45 4.82
CA LEU A 201 7.69 14.86 5.04
C LEU A 201 6.39 15.04 5.85
N MET A 202 5.36 14.22 5.60
CA MET A 202 4.16 14.18 6.45
C MET A 202 4.54 13.93 7.92
N ALA A 203 5.34 12.90 8.18
CA ALA A 203 5.77 12.57 9.55
C ALA A 203 6.57 13.73 10.19
N LEU A 204 7.52 14.34 9.47
CA LEU A 204 8.31 15.49 9.95
C LEU A 204 7.46 16.74 10.21
N LEU A 205 6.37 16.92 9.46
CA LEU A 205 5.42 18.02 9.66
C LEU A 205 4.44 17.79 10.83
N GLY A 206 4.36 16.57 11.35
CA GLY A 206 3.59 16.22 12.55
C GLY A 206 2.44 15.25 12.32
N VAL A 207 2.27 14.70 11.11
CA VAL A 207 1.20 13.74 10.81
C VAL A 207 1.35 12.48 11.66
N ARG A 208 0.24 12.07 12.28
CA ARG A 208 0.15 10.85 13.11
C ARG A 208 -0.66 9.75 12.44
N THR A 209 -1.63 10.14 11.62
CA THR A 209 -2.49 9.20 10.89
C THR A 209 -2.41 9.48 9.39
N MET A 210 -1.93 8.50 8.62
CA MET A 210 -1.95 8.53 7.17
C MET A 210 -3.20 7.83 6.62
N ILE A 211 -3.88 8.49 5.71
CA ILE A 211 -4.97 7.96 4.90
C ILE A 211 -4.47 7.85 3.47
N VAL A 212 -4.56 6.66 2.89
CA VAL A 212 -4.16 6.42 1.50
C VAL A 212 -5.32 5.84 0.72
N SER A 213 -5.53 6.35 -0.48
CA SER A 213 -6.54 5.83 -1.39
C SER A 213 -5.92 5.36 -2.71
N ASN A 214 -6.59 4.53 -3.50
CA ASN A 214 -6.14 4.21 -4.86
C ASN A 214 -7.31 3.77 -5.74
N ALA A 215 -7.08 3.73 -7.05
CA ALA A 215 -7.89 2.93 -7.97
C ALA A 215 -7.30 1.52 -8.06
N ALA A 216 -8.16 0.51 -8.17
CA ALA A 216 -7.75 -0.90 -8.24
C ALA A 216 -8.68 -1.73 -9.13
N GLY A 217 -8.14 -2.76 -9.76
CA GLY A 217 -8.90 -3.82 -10.41
C GLY A 217 -9.33 -4.86 -9.38
N ALA A 218 -10.61 -5.25 -9.39
CA ALA A 218 -11.11 -6.34 -8.55
C ALA A 218 -10.67 -7.70 -9.11
N LEU A 219 -10.20 -8.57 -8.20
CA LEU A 219 -9.93 -9.99 -8.45
C LEU A 219 -10.94 -10.89 -7.73
N ASN A 220 -11.55 -10.38 -6.67
CA ASN A 220 -12.64 -11.03 -5.98
C ASN A 220 -13.94 -10.90 -6.79
N GLY A 221 -14.53 -12.03 -7.18
CA GLY A 221 -15.75 -12.08 -8.01
C GLY A 221 -17.02 -11.51 -7.35
N ASP A 222 -17.00 -11.26 -6.03
CA ASP A 222 -18.11 -10.61 -5.33
C ASP A 222 -18.08 -9.08 -5.44
N PHE A 223 -16.96 -8.50 -5.92
CA PHE A 223 -16.79 -7.05 -6.01
C PHE A 223 -17.28 -6.53 -7.35
N GLN A 224 -17.71 -5.27 -7.36
CA GLN A 224 -18.21 -4.60 -8.55
C GLN A 224 -17.51 -3.27 -8.76
N THR A 225 -17.43 -2.83 -10.01
CA THR A 225 -17.00 -1.49 -10.36
C THR A 225 -17.81 -0.45 -9.59
N GLY A 226 -17.13 0.48 -8.91
CA GLY A 226 -17.73 1.48 -8.03
C GLY A 226 -17.74 1.11 -6.54
N ASP A 227 -17.46 -0.15 -6.18
CA ASP A 227 -17.29 -0.55 -4.78
C ASP A 227 -16.07 0.16 -4.17
N LEU A 228 -16.13 0.44 -2.87
CA LEU A 228 -14.96 0.87 -2.09
C LEU A 228 -14.50 -0.30 -1.22
N MET A 229 -13.27 -0.76 -1.45
CA MET A 229 -12.65 -1.81 -0.65
C MET A 229 -11.75 -1.20 0.43
N VAL A 230 -12.10 -1.37 1.70
CA VAL A 230 -11.17 -1.12 2.82
C VAL A 230 -10.02 -2.12 2.76
N ILE A 231 -8.79 -1.64 2.79
CA ILE A 231 -7.60 -2.49 2.74
C ILE A 231 -7.33 -3.04 4.14
N LYS A 232 -7.48 -4.36 4.33
CA LYS A 232 -7.20 -5.03 5.61
C LYS A 232 -5.75 -5.46 5.75
N ASP A 233 -5.12 -5.77 4.62
CA ASP A 233 -3.73 -6.20 4.50
C ASP A 233 -3.24 -6.00 3.06
N HIS A 234 -1.95 -6.20 2.81
CA HIS A 234 -1.41 -6.16 1.46
C HIS A 234 -0.41 -7.25 1.11
N ILE A 235 -0.25 -7.48 -0.20
CA ILE A 235 0.90 -8.18 -0.77
C ILE A 235 1.69 -7.17 -1.60
N PHE A 236 2.93 -6.92 -1.22
CA PHE A 236 3.81 -5.95 -1.88
C PHE A 236 4.79 -6.68 -2.82
N LEU A 237 4.35 -7.05 -4.04
CA LEU A 237 5.14 -7.88 -4.95
C LEU A 237 6.53 -7.28 -5.27
N PRO A 238 6.67 -5.99 -5.60
CA PRO A 238 8.00 -5.38 -5.80
C PRO A 238 8.88 -5.48 -4.53
N GLY A 239 8.28 -5.33 -3.35
CA GLY A 239 8.99 -5.45 -2.08
C GLY A 239 9.57 -6.85 -1.85
N LEU A 240 8.83 -7.90 -2.22
CA LEU A 240 9.31 -9.29 -2.15
C LEU A 240 10.51 -9.55 -3.06
N SER A 241 10.64 -8.81 -4.16
CA SER A 241 11.76 -8.90 -5.10
C SER A 241 12.91 -7.91 -4.81
N GLY A 242 12.88 -7.22 -3.65
CA GLY A 242 13.93 -6.29 -3.24
C GLY A 242 13.70 -4.81 -3.60
N HIS A 243 12.61 -4.44 -4.29
CA HIS A 243 12.25 -3.04 -4.56
C HIS A 243 11.48 -2.44 -3.38
N SER A 244 12.19 -2.16 -2.29
CA SER A 244 11.64 -1.57 -1.07
C SER A 244 12.11 -0.13 -0.87
N PRO A 245 11.25 0.80 -0.40
CA PRO A 245 11.65 2.16 -0.03
C PRO A 245 12.61 2.22 1.17
N LEU A 246 12.81 1.10 1.87
CA LEU A 246 13.70 0.98 3.03
C LEU A 246 15.10 0.45 2.66
N LEU A 247 15.31 0.05 1.40
CA LEU A 247 16.58 -0.51 0.96
C LEU A 247 17.71 0.52 1.11
N GLY A 248 18.84 0.12 1.70
CA GLY A 248 19.99 0.99 1.92
C GLY A 248 19.86 2.04 3.04
N ILE A 249 18.71 2.23 3.67
CA ILE A 249 18.49 3.29 4.67
C ILE A 249 18.83 2.82 6.09
N SER A 250 19.96 3.25 6.62
CA SER A 250 20.43 2.89 7.96
C SER A 250 20.26 3.97 9.03
N ASP A 251 19.83 5.18 8.67
CA ASP A 251 19.68 6.28 9.62
C ASP A 251 18.52 5.98 10.60
N PRO A 252 18.80 5.79 11.91
CA PRO A 252 17.79 5.40 12.88
C PRO A 252 16.75 6.49 13.14
N ARG A 253 17.01 7.74 12.72
CA ARG A 253 16.06 8.85 12.88
C ARG A 253 14.80 8.65 12.05
N PHE A 254 14.84 7.84 10.98
CA PHE A 254 13.66 7.46 10.20
C PHE A 254 12.71 6.50 10.92
N GLY A 255 13.20 5.83 11.97
CA GLY A 255 12.51 4.75 12.67
C GLY A 255 13.27 3.42 12.59
N SER A 256 12.61 2.32 12.96
CA SER A 256 13.25 1.00 13.01
C SER A 256 13.80 0.57 11.64
N ARG A 257 14.98 -0.05 11.65
CA ARG A 257 15.58 -0.68 10.46
C ARG A 257 14.73 -1.86 9.96
N PHE A 258 14.14 -2.61 10.89
CA PHE A 258 13.27 -3.74 10.61
C PHE A 258 11.86 -3.38 11.06
N VAL A 259 11.00 -3.05 10.08
CA VAL A 259 9.64 -2.57 10.33
C VAL A 259 8.67 -3.75 10.28
N SER A 260 7.92 -3.97 11.36
CA SER A 260 6.80 -4.91 11.34
C SER A 260 5.62 -4.29 10.61
N LEU A 261 5.11 -5.00 9.59
CA LEU A 261 3.90 -4.62 8.85
C LEU A 261 2.66 -5.39 9.32
N HIS A 262 2.77 -6.20 10.39
CA HIS A 262 1.58 -6.75 11.04
C HIS A 262 0.70 -5.62 11.54
N ASN A 263 -0.60 -5.69 11.23
CA ASN A 263 -1.56 -4.63 11.53
C ASN A 263 -1.11 -3.25 10.98
N ALA A 264 -0.46 -3.23 9.81
CA ALA A 264 -0.10 -1.98 9.11
C ALA A 264 -1.34 -1.11 8.87
N TYR A 265 -2.48 -1.72 8.55
CA TYR A 265 -3.77 -1.07 8.41
C TYR A 265 -4.56 -1.15 9.73
N ASP A 266 -4.72 -0.01 10.39
CA ASP A 266 -5.25 0.10 11.75
C ASP A 266 -6.65 -0.52 11.87
N LYS A 267 -6.75 -1.58 12.67
CA LYS A 267 -8.00 -2.34 12.86
C LYS A 267 -9.17 -1.50 13.36
N GLU A 268 -8.93 -0.51 14.22
CA GLU A 268 -10.01 0.30 14.78
C GLU A 268 -10.48 1.35 13.78
N LEU A 269 -9.58 1.95 12.99
CA LEU A 269 -9.95 2.81 11.86
C LEU A 269 -10.77 2.03 10.83
N ARG A 270 -10.37 0.80 10.48
CA ARG A 270 -11.13 -0.06 9.56
C ARG A 270 -12.53 -0.36 10.05
N LYS A 271 -12.69 -0.80 11.30
CA LYS A 271 -14.02 -1.05 11.90
C LYS A 271 -14.91 0.19 11.86
N LYS A 272 -14.35 1.34 12.20
CA LYS A 272 -15.07 2.62 12.22
C LYS A 272 -15.50 3.04 10.82
N ALA A 273 -14.61 2.91 9.84
CA ALA A 273 -14.89 3.18 8.44
C ALA A 273 -15.99 2.27 7.89
N MET A 274 -15.93 0.97 8.20
CA MET A 274 -16.95 -0.01 7.82
C MET A 274 -18.31 0.29 8.45
N SER A 275 -18.35 0.64 9.74
CA SER A 275 -19.57 1.05 10.43
C SER A 275 -20.19 2.31 9.80
N LEU A 276 -19.36 3.32 9.54
CA LEU A 276 -19.79 4.57 8.94
C LEU A 276 -20.33 4.36 7.51
N GLY A 277 -19.65 3.54 6.70
CA GLY A 277 -20.12 3.26 5.34
C GLY A 277 -21.47 2.55 5.31
N ARG A 278 -21.74 1.64 6.26
CA ARG A 278 -23.08 1.04 6.41
C ARG A 278 -24.16 2.09 6.69
N GLN A 279 -23.87 3.05 7.58
CA GLN A 279 -24.80 4.15 7.90
C GLN A 279 -25.05 5.04 6.69
N MET A 280 -23.99 5.32 5.91
CA MET A 280 -24.03 6.14 4.70
C MET A 280 -24.49 5.38 3.45
N LYS A 281 -24.78 4.07 3.56
CA LYS A 281 -25.12 3.17 2.45
C LYS A 281 -24.07 3.17 1.33
N VAL A 282 -22.80 3.29 1.70
CA VAL A 282 -21.66 3.15 0.80
C VAL A 282 -21.46 1.65 0.50
N PRO A 283 -21.26 1.25 -0.77
CA PRO A 283 -20.98 -0.14 -1.12
C PRO A 283 -19.55 -0.50 -0.69
N LEU A 284 -19.41 -0.92 0.57
CA LEU A 284 -18.13 -1.25 1.17
C LEU A 284 -17.79 -2.74 1.09
N ARG A 285 -16.55 -3.01 0.73
CA ARG A 285 -15.87 -4.30 0.83
C ARG A 285 -14.69 -4.19 1.79
N GLU A 286 -14.13 -5.32 2.19
CA GLU A 286 -12.87 -5.37 2.94
C GLU A 286 -12.00 -6.51 2.40
N GLY A 287 -10.75 -6.23 2.05
CA GLY A 287 -9.92 -7.18 1.31
C GLY A 287 -8.42 -6.93 1.36
N ILE A 288 -7.66 -7.87 0.77
CA ILE A 288 -6.20 -7.80 0.61
C ILE A 288 -5.89 -7.08 -0.70
N TYR A 289 -5.13 -5.98 -0.60
CA TYR A 289 -4.65 -5.24 -1.75
C TYR A 289 -3.30 -5.78 -2.23
N VAL A 290 -3.13 -5.97 -3.52
CA VAL A 290 -1.86 -6.40 -4.10
C VAL A 290 -1.27 -5.27 -4.93
N MET A 291 -0.05 -4.85 -4.58
CA MET A 291 0.69 -3.91 -5.41
C MET A 291 1.50 -4.68 -6.45
N ASN A 292 1.18 -4.44 -7.72
CA ASN A 292 1.99 -4.74 -8.89
C ASN A 292 2.90 -3.54 -9.24
N SER A 293 3.97 -3.75 -9.99
CA SER A 293 4.86 -2.66 -10.44
C SER A 293 4.21 -1.77 -11.50
N GLY A 294 3.45 -2.37 -12.43
CA GLY A 294 3.01 -1.69 -13.65
C GLY A 294 4.16 -1.37 -14.62
N PRO A 295 3.93 -0.55 -15.66
CA PRO A 295 2.69 0.19 -15.94
C PRO A 295 1.64 -0.61 -16.72
N GLN A 296 1.99 -1.78 -17.28
CA GLN A 296 1.01 -2.63 -17.94
C GLN A 296 0.01 -3.18 -16.92
N TYR A 297 -1.27 -3.24 -17.30
CA TYR A 297 -2.27 -4.01 -16.56
C TYR A 297 -1.96 -5.50 -16.61
N GLU A 298 -2.53 -6.22 -15.67
CA GLU A 298 -2.29 -7.65 -15.48
C GLU A 298 -2.87 -8.47 -16.64
N THR A 299 -2.14 -9.49 -17.07
CA THR A 299 -2.69 -10.59 -17.86
C THR A 299 -3.66 -11.43 -17.02
N ALA A 300 -4.58 -12.16 -17.66
CA ALA A 300 -5.50 -13.04 -16.94
C ALA A 300 -4.77 -14.11 -16.09
N ALA A 301 -3.61 -14.59 -16.55
CA ALA A 301 -2.77 -15.51 -15.79
C ALA A 301 -2.18 -14.87 -14.52
N GLU A 302 -1.73 -13.61 -14.61
CA GLU A 302 -1.27 -12.85 -13.45
C GLU A 302 -2.43 -12.57 -12.49
N CYS A 303 -3.60 -12.17 -12.98
CA CYS A 303 -4.82 -12.04 -12.17
C CYS A 303 -5.16 -13.33 -11.43
N SER A 304 -5.13 -14.47 -12.14
CA SER A 304 -5.38 -15.80 -11.55
C SER A 304 -4.37 -16.14 -10.46
N LEU A 305 -3.07 -15.89 -10.72
CA LEU A 305 -2.01 -16.08 -9.73
C LEU A 305 -2.25 -15.21 -8.48
N ILE A 306 -2.52 -13.92 -8.67
CA ILE A 306 -2.73 -12.97 -7.56
C ILE A 306 -3.97 -13.36 -6.73
N ALA A 307 -5.07 -13.72 -7.39
CA ALA A 307 -6.28 -14.20 -6.72
C ALA A 307 -6.01 -15.47 -5.91
N ARG A 308 -5.25 -16.44 -6.47
CA ARG A 308 -4.88 -17.69 -5.79
C ARG A 308 -3.94 -17.47 -4.59
N MET A 309 -3.14 -16.41 -4.61
CA MET A 309 -2.33 -15.99 -3.45
C MET A 309 -3.16 -15.25 -2.38
N GLY A 310 -4.46 -15.04 -2.62
CA GLY A 310 -5.39 -14.40 -1.69
C GLY A 310 -5.60 -12.90 -1.91
N GLY A 311 -5.17 -12.35 -3.05
CA GLY A 311 -5.45 -10.95 -3.39
C GLY A 311 -6.90 -10.71 -3.77
N ASP A 312 -7.54 -9.68 -3.19
CA ASP A 312 -8.91 -9.29 -3.50
C ASP A 312 -8.99 -8.17 -4.55
N ALA A 313 -7.98 -7.29 -4.58
CA ALA A 313 -7.82 -6.24 -5.58
C ALA A 313 -6.34 -6.00 -5.90
N VAL A 314 -6.05 -5.53 -7.11
CA VAL A 314 -4.70 -5.25 -7.60
C VAL A 314 -4.58 -3.81 -8.08
N GLY A 315 -3.43 -3.18 -7.83
CA GLY A 315 -3.09 -1.89 -8.40
C GLY A 315 -1.59 -1.60 -8.33
N MET A 316 -1.19 -0.37 -8.63
CA MET A 316 0.22 -0.04 -8.91
C MET A 316 0.84 0.95 -7.92
N SER A 317 0.30 1.04 -6.69
CA SER A 317 0.73 2.05 -5.71
C SER A 317 0.56 1.59 -4.25
N THR A 318 0.57 2.53 -3.29
CA THR A 318 0.12 2.32 -1.90
C THR A 318 1.06 1.53 -1.00
N CYS A 319 1.48 0.30 -1.33
CA CYS A 319 2.20 -0.56 -0.37
C CYS A 319 3.53 0.05 0.11
N HIS A 320 4.26 0.74 -0.77
CA HIS A 320 5.50 1.44 -0.41
C HIS A 320 5.24 2.64 0.52
N GLU A 321 4.17 3.41 0.27
CA GLU A 321 3.76 4.53 1.13
C GLU A 321 3.39 4.02 2.53
N VAL A 322 2.61 2.93 2.60
CA VAL A 322 2.25 2.28 3.87
C VAL A 322 3.50 1.78 4.60
N THR A 323 4.44 1.17 3.89
CA THR A 323 5.69 0.68 4.49
C THR A 323 6.47 1.81 5.17
N VAL A 324 6.61 2.96 4.50
CA VAL A 324 7.30 4.12 5.07
C VAL A 324 6.50 4.78 6.19
N ALA A 325 5.17 4.84 6.07
CA ALA A 325 4.33 5.36 7.14
C ALA A 325 4.49 4.56 8.44
N ARG A 326 4.55 3.23 8.32
CA ARG A 326 4.83 2.33 9.44
C ARG A 326 6.25 2.48 9.97
N GLN A 327 7.24 2.71 9.11
CA GLN A 327 8.62 3.04 9.54
C GLN A 327 8.61 4.26 10.46
N CYS A 328 7.88 5.32 10.07
CA CYS A 328 7.77 6.57 10.81
C CYS A 328 6.80 6.51 12.01
N GLY A 329 6.21 5.34 12.32
CA GLY A 329 5.29 5.16 13.45
C GLY A 329 3.86 5.67 13.23
N MET A 330 3.50 6.10 12.01
CA MET A 330 2.15 6.59 11.72
C MET A 330 1.12 5.46 11.67
N ARG A 331 -0.09 5.73 12.18
CA ARG A 331 -1.27 4.86 11.95
C ARG A 331 -1.67 4.98 10.48
N VAL A 332 -2.18 3.90 9.89
CA VAL A 332 -2.59 3.92 8.47
C VAL A 332 -4.02 3.42 8.31
N PHE A 333 -4.79 4.15 7.52
CA PHE A 333 -6.05 3.70 6.95
C PHE A 333 -5.93 3.71 5.42
N GLY A 334 -6.36 2.63 4.76
CA GLY A 334 -6.25 2.46 3.32
C GLY A 334 -7.56 2.00 2.70
N PHE A 335 -7.90 2.52 1.53
CA PHE A 335 -9.02 1.99 0.73
C PHE A 335 -8.76 2.10 -0.77
N SER A 336 -9.39 1.21 -1.52
CA SER A 336 -9.37 1.19 -2.98
C SER A 336 -10.76 1.49 -3.53
N LEU A 337 -10.85 2.31 -4.56
CA LEU A 337 -12.02 2.37 -5.43
C LEU A 337 -11.85 1.31 -6.52
N ILE A 338 -12.78 0.38 -6.60
CA ILE A 338 -12.78 -0.65 -7.64
C ILE A 338 -13.20 0.00 -8.96
N THR A 339 -12.26 0.12 -9.89
CA THR A 339 -12.48 0.83 -11.17
C THR A 339 -12.77 -0.10 -12.34
N ASN A 340 -12.44 -1.37 -12.20
CA ASN A 340 -12.66 -2.41 -13.19
C ASN A 340 -12.69 -3.78 -12.48
N CYS A 341 -13.25 -4.78 -13.15
CA CYS A 341 -13.23 -6.17 -12.68
C CYS A 341 -12.33 -6.97 -13.62
N SER A 342 -11.21 -7.48 -13.09
CA SER A 342 -10.22 -8.19 -13.88
C SER A 342 -10.66 -9.62 -14.15
N SER A 343 -10.38 -10.13 -15.35
CA SER A 343 -10.58 -11.55 -15.64
C SER A 343 -9.43 -12.39 -15.09
N VAL A 344 -9.77 -13.55 -14.55
CA VAL A 344 -8.83 -14.60 -14.12
C VAL A 344 -8.78 -15.78 -15.11
N ASP A 345 -9.57 -15.70 -16.19
CA ASP A 345 -9.63 -16.70 -17.26
C ASP A 345 -9.01 -16.13 -18.53
N SER A 346 -8.06 -16.86 -19.10
CA SER A 346 -7.35 -16.42 -20.32
C SER A 346 -8.21 -16.53 -21.57
N ASP A 347 -9.26 -17.36 -21.53
CA ASP A 347 -10.22 -17.53 -22.62
C ASP A 347 -11.38 -16.50 -22.55
N GLU A 348 -11.48 -15.74 -21.45
CA GLU A 348 -12.45 -14.66 -21.27
C GLU A 348 -11.73 -13.34 -20.90
N PRO A 349 -10.87 -12.78 -21.78
CA PRO A 349 -10.10 -11.59 -21.47
C PRO A 349 -11.00 -10.35 -21.33
N VAL A 350 -10.65 -9.48 -20.39
CA VAL A 350 -11.26 -8.16 -20.23
C VAL A 350 -10.23 -7.12 -20.62
N GLU A 351 -10.58 -6.24 -21.56
CA GLU A 351 -9.76 -5.07 -21.86
C GLU A 351 -9.94 -4.01 -20.78
N VAL A 352 -8.83 -3.46 -20.29
CA VAL A 352 -8.83 -2.40 -19.28
C VAL A 352 -8.21 -1.15 -19.89
N SER A 353 -8.91 -0.03 -19.81
CA SER A 353 -8.43 1.27 -20.30
C SER A 353 -8.27 2.27 -19.16
N HIS A 354 -7.29 3.18 -19.28
CA HIS A 354 -7.12 4.23 -18.28
C HIS A 354 -8.29 5.23 -18.27
N ASP A 355 -8.90 5.49 -19.42
CA ASP A 355 -10.04 6.41 -19.53
C ASP A 355 -11.27 5.88 -18.76
N GLU A 356 -11.56 4.58 -18.85
CA GLU A 356 -12.63 3.95 -18.05
C GLU A 356 -12.34 4.06 -16.55
N VAL A 357 -11.08 3.82 -16.16
CA VAL A 357 -10.64 3.99 -14.77
C VAL A 357 -10.91 5.42 -14.28
N LEU A 358 -10.58 6.43 -15.09
CA LEU A 358 -10.83 7.84 -14.76
C LEU A 358 -12.33 8.17 -14.68
N GLU A 359 -13.15 7.62 -15.58
CA GLU A 359 -14.60 7.83 -15.58
C GLU A 359 -15.25 7.26 -14.31
N VAL A 360 -14.94 6.01 -13.97
CA VAL A 360 -15.43 5.39 -12.73
C VAL A 360 -14.92 6.15 -11.52
N ALA A 361 -13.65 6.57 -11.55
CA ALA A 361 -13.06 7.31 -10.45
C ALA A 361 -13.72 8.69 -10.25
N ALA A 362 -14.11 9.37 -11.33
CA ALA A 362 -14.87 10.61 -11.26
C ALA A 362 -16.28 10.39 -10.65
N LYS A 363 -16.96 9.30 -11.02
CA LYS A 363 -18.31 8.96 -10.51
C LYS A 363 -18.29 8.53 -9.03
N GLY A 364 -17.38 7.63 -8.68
CA GLY A 364 -17.23 7.10 -7.32
C GLY A 364 -16.52 8.05 -6.35
N GLY A 365 -15.69 8.95 -6.88
CA GLY A 365 -14.82 9.82 -6.10
C GLY A 365 -15.55 10.78 -5.17
N ALA A 366 -16.72 11.29 -5.57
CA ALA A 366 -17.52 12.18 -4.74
C ALA A 366 -18.06 11.47 -3.48
N LEU A 367 -18.61 10.27 -3.65
CA LEU A 367 -19.11 9.45 -2.53
C LEU A 367 -17.97 9.05 -1.60
N ALA A 368 -16.85 8.59 -2.17
CA ALA A 368 -15.66 8.21 -1.43
C ALA A 368 -15.09 9.39 -0.63
N SER A 369 -14.98 10.57 -1.26
CA SER A 369 -14.47 11.78 -0.60
C SER A 369 -15.39 12.21 0.54
N LYS A 370 -16.72 12.15 0.37
CA LYS A 370 -17.67 12.48 1.43
C LYS A 370 -17.59 11.49 2.61
N TRP A 371 -17.53 10.20 2.32
CA TRP A 371 -17.37 9.15 3.34
C TRP A 371 -16.05 9.32 4.11
N MET A 372 -14.96 9.62 3.41
CA MET A 372 -13.67 9.88 4.02
C MET A 372 -13.65 11.14 4.87
N ALA A 373 -14.19 12.24 4.37
CA ALA A 373 -14.27 13.47 5.15
C ALA A 373 -15.05 13.23 6.45
N GLU A 374 -16.16 12.49 6.38
CA GLU A 374 -16.94 12.11 7.55
C GLU A 374 -16.21 11.16 8.49
N LEU A 375 -15.43 10.22 7.97
CA LEU A 375 -14.56 9.38 8.79
C LEU A 375 -13.57 10.24 9.58
N ILE A 376 -12.89 11.19 8.92
CA ILE A 376 -11.94 12.12 9.55
C ILE A 376 -12.63 12.92 10.65
N ARG A 377 -13.82 13.50 10.41
CA ARG A 377 -14.55 14.29 11.42
C ARG A 377 -14.78 13.52 12.72
N GLN A 378 -14.93 12.20 12.63
CA GLN A 378 -15.26 11.38 13.77
C GLN A 378 -14.04 10.69 14.39
N ILE A 379 -12.83 10.81 13.81
CA ILE A 379 -11.62 10.26 14.43
C ILE A 379 -11.15 11.25 15.49
N SER A 380 -11.32 10.90 16.76
CA SER A 380 -10.61 11.59 17.83
C SER A 380 -9.16 11.09 17.85
N GLU A 381 -8.21 11.94 17.50
CA GLU A 381 -6.81 11.68 17.86
C GLU A 381 -6.68 11.79 19.39
N LYS A 382 -5.94 10.85 20.00
CA LYS A 382 -5.64 10.85 21.43
C LYS A 382 -4.26 11.42 21.69
#